data_AF-A0A2W2IEB4-F1
#
_entry.id   AF-A0A2W2IEB4-F1
#
_cell.length_a   1.000
_cell.length_b   1.000
_cell.length_c   1.000
_cell.angle_alpha   90.00
_cell.angle_beta   90.00
_cell.angle_gamma   90.00
#
_symmetry.space_group_name_H-M   'P 1'
#
loop_
_entity.id
_entity.type
_entity.pdbx_description
1 polymer ?
#
loop_
_entity_poly.entity_id
_entity_poly.type
_entity_poly.pdbx_seq_one_letter_code
_entity_poly.pdbx_strand_id
1 'polypeptide(L)'
;MTTEPVSFPRRHARTQRFTLGASRAFTVAPDASRVVFLRSGSGTDRANSLWVLDLADGQERVAADPRTLLGGASESLSPEERARRERTREGGAGIVGYATDTAVELASFALSGRLFTAELRAGTARELPVPGPV
;
A
#
# COMPACT_ATOMS: atom_id res chain seq x y z
N MET A 1 -6.82 -14.52 33.26
CA MET A 1 -6.93 -15.27 31.98
C MET A 1 -5.59 -15.22 31.30
N THR A 2 -4.84 -16.32 31.32
CA THR A 2 -3.59 -16.48 30.58
C THR A 2 -3.94 -16.81 29.13
N THR A 3 -3.78 -15.86 28.22
CA THR A 3 -3.95 -16.11 26.79
C THR A 3 -2.87 -17.08 26.34
N GLU A 4 -3.25 -18.29 25.92
CA GLU A 4 -2.30 -19.25 25.35
C GLU A 4 -1.56 -18.61 24.15
N PRO A 5 -0.22 -18.73 24.08
CA PRO A 5 0.54 -18.15 22.98
C PRO A 5 0.21 -18.85 21.66
N VAL A 6 -0.08 -18.05 20.62
CA VAL A 6 -0.40 -18.55 19.29
C VAL A 6 0.76 -19.41 18.75
N SER A 7 0.46 -20.61 18.26
CA SER A 7 1.48 -21.52 17.73
C SER A 7 2.28 -20.92 16.57
N PHE A 8 3.50 -21.41 16.35
CA PHE A 8 4.37 -20.93 15.27
C PHE A 8 3.70 -21.02 13.88
N PRO A 9 3.09 -22.16 13.46
CA PRO A 9 2.44 -22.24 12.15
C PRO A 9 1.32 -21.21 11.95
N ARG A 10 0.53 -20.95 13.00
CA ARG A 10 -0.52 -19.93 12.97
C ARG A 10 0.05 -18.52 12.87
N ARG A 11 1.12 -18.20 13.61
CA ARG A 11 1.83 -16.92 13.48
C ARG A 11 2.42 -16.75 12.08
N HIS A 12 3.17 -17.73 11.60
CA HIS A 12 3.79 -17.74 10.27
C HIS A 12 2.76 -17.55 9.15
N ALA A 13 1.59 -18.19 9.23
CA ALA A 13 0.52 -17.98 8.26
C ALA A 13 -0.13 -16.59 8.36
N ARG A 14 -0.38 -16.10 9.59
CA ARG A 14 -1.05 -14.81 9.84
C ARG A 14 -0.21 -13.60 9.43
N THR A 15 1.11 -13.70 9.54
CA THR A 15 2.06 -12.62 9.19
C THR A 15 2.60 -12.73 7.76
N GLN A 16 2.10 -13.68 6.96
CA GLN A 16 2.66 -14.09 5.67
C GLN A 16 4.18 -14.30 5.74
N ARG A 17 4.65 -15.22 6.58
CA ARG A 17 6.09 -15.48 6.79
C ARG A 17 6.84 -14.29 7.38
N PHE A 18 6.15 -13.48 8.20
CA PHE A 18 6.68 -12.27 8.84
C PHE A 18 7.07 -11.16 7.87
N THR A 19 6.45 -11.11 6.68
CA THR A 19 6.71 -10.05 5.70
C THR A 19 5.72 -8.89 5.79
N LEU A 20 4.53 -9.10 6.37
CA LEU A 20 3.59 -8.01 6.61
C LEU A 20 4.19 -6.99 7.56
N GLY A 21 3.92 -5.70 7.34
CA GLY A 21 4.49 -4.58 8.07
C GLY A 21 5.91 -4.20 7.64
N ALA A 22 6.59 -4.98 6.80
CA ALA A 22 7.87 -4.58 6.23
C ALA A 22 7.66 -3.55 5.10
N SER A 23 8.44 -2.47 5.12
CA SER A 23 8.44 -1.46 4.05
C SER A 23 9.05 -2.03 2.76
N ARG A 24 8.44 -1.73 1.61
CA ARG A 24 8.92 -2.14 0.28
C ARG A 24 8.66 -1.07 -0.78
N ALA A 25 9.18 -1.31 -1.99
CA ALA A 25 8.95 -0.46 -3.17
C ALA A 25 9.28 1.01 -2.90
N PHE A 26 10.53 1.30 -2.55
CA PHE A 26 10.96 2.64 -2.16
C PHE A 26 11.17 3.55 -3.38
N THR A 27 10.82 4.83 -3.23
CA THR A 27 11.20 5.92 -4.14
C THR A 27 11.71 7.09 -3.32
N VAL A 28 12.92 7.57 -3.63
CA VAL A 28 13.52 8.72 -2.97
C VAL A 28 13.30 9.95 -3.84
N ALA A 29 12.83 11.05 -3.25
CA ALA A 29 12.69 12.30 -4.00
C ALA A 29 14.07 12.85 -4.41
N PRO A 30 14.22 13.42 -5.63
CA PRO A 30 15.49 13.95 -6.11
C PRO A 30 15.98 15.14 -5.27
N ASP A 31 15.07 15.85 -4.60
CA ASP A 31 15.39 16.94 -3.66
C ASP A 31 15.83 16.44 -2.27
N ALA A 32 15.90 15.12 -2.07
CA ALA A 32 16.21 14.46 -0.79
C ALA A 32 15.29 14.88 0.38
N SER A 33 14.08 15.39 0.10
CA SER A 33 13.14 15.81 1.14
C SER A 33 12.30 14.66 1.72
N ARG A 34 12.12 13.56 0.98
CA ARG A 34 11.25 12.46 1.40
C ARG A 34 11.62 11.11 0.80
N VAL A 35 11.08 10.07 1.43
CA VAL A 35 11.04 8.71 0.88
C VAL A 35 9.60 8.22 0.85
N VAL A 36 9.16 7.72 -0.31
CA VAL A 36 7.85 7.08 -0.50
C VAL A 36 8.03 5.57 -0.49
N PHE A 37 7.10 4.84 0.12
CA PHE A 37 7.15 3.38 0.17
C PHE A 37 5.77 2.77 0.44
N LEU A 38 5.66 1.46 0.23
CA LEU A 38 4.48 0.67 0.59
C LEU A 38 4.73 -0.09 1.89
N ARG A 39 3.75 -0.06 2.79
CA ARG A 39 3.78 -0.82 4.04
C ARG A 39 2.36 -1.05 4.54
N SER A 40 2.09 -2.24 5.08
CA SER A 40 0.83 -2.50 5.76
C SER A 40 0.80 -1.93 7.18
N GLY A 41 -0.38 -1.64 7.71
CA GLY A 41 -0.52 -0.94 9.00
C GLY A 41 -0.02 -1.75 10.21
N SER A 42 0.16 -3.06 10.07
CA SER A 42 0.73 -3.92 11.11
C SER A 42 1.31 -5.21 10.52
N GLY A 43 2.06 -5.95 11.34
CA GLY A 43 2.59 -7.28 10.99
C GLY A 43 1.53 -8.36 10.72
N THR A 44 0.24 -8.04 10.83
CA THR A 44 -0.86 -8.94 10.47
C THR A 44 -1.87 -8.31 9.52
N ASP A 45 -1.65 -7.05 9.13
CA ASP A 45 -2.46 -6.35 8.14
C ASP A 45 -1.96 -6.75 6.75
N ARG A 46 -2.87 -7.23 5.90
CA ARG A 46 -2.56 -7.63 4.53
C ARG A 46 -2.61 -6.46 3.55
N ALA A 47 -3.33 -5.39 3.90
CA ALA A 47 -3.51 -4.24 3.03
C ALA A 47 -2.32 -3.28 3.18
N ASN A 48 -1.60 -3.06 2.09
CA ASN A 48 -0.55 -2.05 2.03
C ASN A 48 -1.16 -0.67 1.78
N SER A 49 -0.67 0.31 2.54
CA SER A 49 -0.91 1.73 2.30
C SER A 49 0.33 2.36 1.66
N LEU A 50 0.14 3.52 1.03
CA LEU A 50 1.23 4.37 0.56
C LEU A 50 1.67 5.28 1.69
N TRP A 51 2.95 5.26 2.02
CA TRP A 51 3.56 6.03 3.09
C TRP A 51 4.58 7.02 2.55
N VAL A 52 4.77 8.10 3.29
CA VAL A 52 5.81 9.10 3.08
C VAL A 52 6.56 9.26 4.39
N LEU A 53 7.88 9.14 4.35
CA LEU A 53 8.80 9.61 5.38
C LEU A 53 9.29 11.00 4.97
N ASP A 54 9.00 12.01 5.79
CA ASP A 54 9.62 13.33 5.67
C ASP A 54 11.02 13.26 6.30
N LEU A 55 12.04 13.65 5.54
CA LEU A 55 13.43 13.56 5.99
C LEU A 55 13.88 14.78 6.79
N ALA A 56 13.11 15.86 6.79
CA ALA A 56 13.43 17.05 7.59
C ALA A 56 13.23 16.79 9.09
N ASP A 57 12.18 16.06 9.47
CA ASP A 57 11.82 15.76 10.86
C ASP A 57 11.76 14.26 11.20
N GLY A 58 11.95 13.39 10.20
CA GLY A 58 11.92 11.95 10.35
C GLY A 58 10.52 11.37 10.58
N GLN A 59 9.45 12.14 10.34
CA GLN A 59 8.09 11.69 10.57
C GLN A 59 7.54 10.91 9.38
N GLU A 60 6.86 9.81 9.69
CA GLU A 60 6.12 9.03 8.71
C GLU A 60 4.64 9.40 8.73
N ARG A 61 4.04 9.46 7.56
CA ARG A 61 2.59 9.60 7.41
C ARG A 61 2.04 8.77 6.26
N VAL A 62 0.77 8.43 6.36
CA VAL A 62 0.04 7.79 5.27
C VAL A 62 -0.33 8.85 4.22
N ALA A 63 0.05 8.61 2.98
CA ALA A 63 -0.38 9.42 1.83
C ALA A 63 -1.64 8.86 1.17
N ALA A 64 -1.84 7.54 1.20
CA ALA A 64 -3.06 6.90 0.75
C ALA A 64 -3.36 5.62 1.54
N ASP A 65 -4.52 5.58 2.19
CA ASP A 65 -5.04 4.39 2.85
C ASP A 65 -6.10 3.72 1.94
N PRO A 66 -5.91 2.46 1.50
CA PRO A 66 -6.91 1.76 0.70
C PRO A 66 -8.27 1.66 1.40
N ARG A 67 -8.33 1.54 2.73
CA ARG A 67 -9.62 1.44 3.44
C ARG A 67 -10.44 2.72 3.31
N THR A 68 -9.77 3.86 3.46
CA THR A 68 -10.39 5.19 3.31
C THR A 68 -10.82 5.40 1.86
N LEU A 69 -9.98 5.05 0.89
CA LEU A 69 -10.27 5.21 -0.54
C LEU A 69 -11.39 4.30 -1.06
N LEU A 70 -11.56 3.12 -0.46
CA LEU A 70 -12.67 2.22 -0.76
C LEU A 70 -13.94 2.54 0.05
N GLY A 71 -13.94 3.58 0.90
CA GLY A 71 -15.08 3.91 1.76
C GLY A 71 -15.43 2.80 2.75
N GLY A 72 -14.45 2.03 3.19
CA GLY A 72 -14.64 0.85 4.06
C GLY A 72 -15.12 -0.41 3.35
N ALA A 73 -15.38 -0.36 2.03
CA ALA A 73 -15.67 -1.55 1.25
C ALA A 73 -14.43 -2.46 1.18
N SER A 74 -14.67 -3.78 1.17
CA SER A 74 -13.59 -4.74 0.93
C SER A 74 -13.10 -4.60 -0.51
N GLU A 75 -11.80 -4.81 -0.71
CA GLU A 75 -11.20 -4.87 -2.04
C GLU A 75 -11.89 -5.96 -2.88
N SER A 76 -12.38 -5.59 -4.06
CA SER A 76 -13.00 -6.52 -5.00
C SER A 76 -12.07 -6.71 -6.20
N LEU A 77 -11.41 -7.86 -6.25
CA LEU A 77 -10.51 -8.20 -7.36
C LEU A 77 -11.31 -8.80 -8.52
N SER A 78 -11.21 -8.18 -9.69
CA SER A 78 -11.71 -8.79 -10.92
C SER A 78 -10.98 -10.10 -11.21
N PRO A 79 -11.55 -11.01 -12.01
CA PRO A 79 -10.87 -12.23 -12.44
C PRO A 79 -9.50 -11.96 -13.08
N GLU A 80 -9.39 -10.90 -13.87
CA GLU A 80 -8.17 -10.51 -14.57
C GLU A 80 -7.08 -10.05 -13.59
N GLU A 81 -7.43 -9.22 -12.60
CA GLU A 81 -6.47 -8.77 -11.59
C GLU A 81 -6.07 -9.91 -10.66
N ARG A 82 -6.99 -10.83 -10.32
CA ARG A 82 -6.66 -12.06 -9.57
C ARG A 82 -5.64 -12.90 -10.34
N ALA A 83 -5.88 -13.12 -11.64
CA ALA A 83 -4.96 -13.88 -12.49
C ALA A 83 -3.61 -13.17 -12.68
N ARG A 84 -3.58 -11.83 -12.72
CA ARG A 84 -2.34 -11.04 -12.75
C ARG A 84 -1.55 -11.20 -11.46
N ARG A 85 -2.20 -11.03 -10.30
CA ARG A 85 -1.56 -11.20 -8.98
C ARG A 85 -1.02 -12.60 -8.77
N GLU A 86 -1.75 -13.62 -9.21
CA GLU A 86 -1.29 -15.02 -9.13
C GLU A 86 -0.03 -15.26 -9.97
N ARG A 87 0.02 -14.71 -11.19
CA ARG A 87 1.22 -14.80 -12.06
C ARG A 87 2.43 -14.06 -11.49
N THR A 88 2.23 -12.89 -10.90
CA THR A 88 3.33 -12.09 -10.30
C THR A 88 3.68 -12.54 -8.88
N ARG A 89 2.96 -13.52 -8.32
CA ARG A 89 3.03 -13.93 -6.91
C ARG A 89 2.82 -12.75 -5.95
N GLU A 90 2.00 -11.77 -6.36
CA GLU A 90 1.64 -10.62 -5.54
C GLU A 90 0.55 -11.03 -4.54
N GLY A 91 0.98 -11.44 -3.36
CA GLY A 91 0.10 -11.86 -2.26
C GLY A 91 -0.41 -10.73 -1.36
N GLY A 92 -0.01 -9.47 -1.64
CA GLY A 92 -0.45 -8.29 -0.91
C GLY A 92 -1.85 -7.84 -1.32
N ALA A 93 -2.60 -7.29 -0.36
CA ALA A 93 -3.84 -6.56 -0.62
C ALA A 93 -3.59 -5.05 -0.61
N GLY A 94 -4.59 -4.27 -1.02
CA GLY A 94 -4.48 -2.80 -1.07
C GLY A 94 -3.55 -2.32 -2.18
N ILE A 95 -2.70 -1.34 -1.88
CA ILE A 95 -1.79 -0.74 -2.88
C ILE A 95 -0.56 -1.63 -3.02
N VAL A 96 -0.44 -2.33 -4.14
CA VAL A 96 0.66 -3.29 -4.40
C VAL A 96 1.81 -2.71 -5.23
N GLY A 97 1.58 -1.57 -5.87
CA GLY A 97 2.56 -0.83 -6.66
C GLY A 97 2.09 0.59 -6.94
N TYR A 98 3.03 1.48 -7.23
CA TYR A 98 2.75 2.86 -7.61
C TYR A 98 3.85 3.36 -8.56
N ALA A 99 3.57 4.47 -9.24
CA ALA A 99 4.54 5.26 -9.98
C ALA A 99 4.46 6.70 -9.50
N THR A 100 5.54 7.48 -9.67
CA THR A 100 5.56 8.90 -9.33
C THR A 100 5.88 9.74 -10.55
N ASP A 101 5.57 11.02 -10.48
CA ASP A 101 6.22 12.01 -11.32
C ASP A 101 7.71 12.13 -10.98
N THR A 102 8.45 12.87 -11.82
CA THR A 102 9.91 13.01 -11.68
C THR A 102 10.31 13.71 -10.38
N ALA A 103 9.50 14.65 -9.90
CA ALA A 103 9.77 15.38 -8.66
C ALA A 103 9.32 14.63 -7.39
N VAL A 104 8.61 13.51 -7.54
CA VAL A 104 8.08 12.72 -6.41
C VAL A 104 7.11 13.56 -5.56
N GLU A 105 6.26 14.33 -6.25
CA GLU A 105 5.20 15.14 -5.67
C GLU A 105 3.83 14.50 -5.82
N LEU A 106 3.63 13.70 -6.86
CA LEU A 106 2.40 12.97 -7.12
C LEU A 106 2.70 11.49 -7.33
N ALA A 107 1.94 10.62 -6.66
CA ALA A 107 1.96 9.18 -6.93
C ALA A 107 0.66 8.76 -7.61
N SER A 108 0.74 7.89 -8.62
CA SER A 108 -0.40 7.20 -9.21
C SER A 108 -0.34 5.70 -8.91
N PHE A 109 -1.49 5.09 -8.63
CA PHE A 109 -1.58 3.65 -8.35
C PHE A 109 -2.96 3.10 -8.69
N ALA A 110 -3.01 1.78 -8.94
CA ALA A 110 -4.25 1.05 -9.11
C ALA A 110 -4.70 0.45 -7.77
N LEU A 111 -6.01 0.49 -7.51
CA LEU A 111 -6.64 -0.13 -6.35
C LEU A 111 -8.05 -0.61 -6.72
N SER A 112 -8.32 -1.91 -6.54
CA SER A 112 -9.61 -2.52 -6.88
C SER A 112 -10.07 -2.24 -8.32
N GLY A 113 -9.12 -2.23 -9.27
CA GLY A 113 -9.38 -1.93 -10.69
C GLY A 113 -9.64 -0.46 -11.00
N ARG A 114 -9.45 0.46 -10.05
CA ARG A 114 -9.63 1.91 -10.25
C ARG A 114 -8.30 2.64 -10.14
N LEU A 115 -8.17 3.76 -10.84
CA LEU A 115 -6.97 4.59 -10.82
C LEU A 115 -7.09 5.68 -9.74
N PHE A 116 -6.04 5.83 -8.95
CA PHE A 116 -5.94 6.88 -7.93
C PHE A 116 -4.66 7.67 -8.08
N THR A 117 -4.71 8.90 -7.58
CA THR A 117 -3.52 9.72 -7.34
C THR A 117 -3.45 10.19 -5.90
N ALA A 118 -2.25 10.29 -5.35
CA ALA A 118 -1.97 10.87 -4.05
C ALA A 118 -0.94 11.99 -4.15
N GLU A 119 -1.25 13.14 -3.54
CA GLU A 119 -0.31 14.25 -3.38
C GLU A 119 0.63 13.95 -2.23
N LEU A 120 1.90 13.78 -2.55
CA LEU A 120 2.93 13.32 -1.63
C LEU A 120 3.42 14.41 -0.68
N ARG A 121 3.02 15.69 -0.86
CA ARG A 121 3.24 16.77 0.12
C ARG A 121 2.03 16.98 1.03
N ALA A 122 0.84 17.07 0.44
CA ALA A 122 -0.39 17.40 1.15
C ALA A 122 -0.99 16.19 1.89
N GLY A 123 -0.67 14.96 1.46
CA GLY A 123 -1.25 13.74 2.03
C GLY A 123 -2.71 13.52 1.62
N THR A 124 -3.16 14.15 0.53
CA THR A 124 -4.48 13.95 -0.05
C THR A 124 -4.41 12.86 -1.11
N ALA A 125 -5.49 12.11 -1.27
CA ALA A 125 -5.63 11.12 -2.34
C ALA A 125 -7.03 11.14 -2.92
N ARG A 126 -7.14 10.95 -4.24
CA ARG A 126 -8.40 10.98 -4.98
C ARG A 126 -8.41 9.98 -6.12
N GLU A 127 -9.61 9.52 -6.46
CA GLU A 127 -9.84 8.71 -7.65
C GLU A 127 -9.69 9.57 -8.92
N LEU A 128 -9.11 8.99 -9.96
CA LEU A 128 -9.11 9.53 -11.31
C LEU A 128 -10.07 8.69 -12.17
N PRO A 129 -11.19 9.28 -12.64
CA PRO A 129 -12.11 8.58 -13.52
C PRO A 129 -11.43 8.19 -14.82
N VAL A 130 -11.45 6.89 -15.15
CA VAL A 130 -10.90 6.34 -16.38
C VAL A 130 -11.89 5.35 -17.01
N PRO A 131 -11.92 5.22 -18.35
CA PRO A 131 -12.74 4.20 -19.00
C PRO A 131 -12.19 2.79 -18.73
N GLY A 132 -12.83 2.05 -17.83
CA GLY A 132 -12.55 0.64 -17.58
C GLY A 132 -11.55 0.37 -16.44
N PRO A 133 -11.28 -0.92 -16.16
CA PRO A 133 -10.33 -1.30 -15.12
C PRO A 133 -8.88 -1.03 -15.55
N VAL A 134 -8.06 -0.58 -14.61
CA VAL A 134 -6.60 -0.38 -14.74
C VAL A 134 -5.78 -1.51 -14.12
#